data_AF-A0A2M8DWE1-F1
#
_entry.id   AF-A0A2M8DWE1-F1
#
_cell.length_a   1.000
_cell.length_b   1.000
_cell.length_c   1.000
_cell.angle_alpha   90.00
_cell.angle_beta   90.00
_cell.angle_gamma   90.00
#
_symmetry.space_group_name_H-M   'P 1'
#
loop_
_entity.id
_entity.type
_entity.pdbx_description
1 polymer ?
#
loop_
_entity_poly.entity_id
_entity_poly.type
_entity_poly.pdbx_seq_one_letter_code
_entity_poly.pdbx_strand_id
1 'polypeptide(L)'
;GLDFFAFNALFPYPSDFDTENFAESRPLQLAFSVTTSLDSWKYRKRARRAAGDCCLSNGARYPNRPDQFVGHYRSHFMSSERMYLLEKYLPSPGCAFSFAGRKHASTLDELRAMMALAHAKNIALKLFVSPSHARQWEVVASAGLWAQWQQWKRELVRINGEEAARAGRNPFPLWDFSGYNAITTEAVPREGDLQTRMRWYSDSSHYVPALGRVILDKMFAQPVSASNIASSIPDDFGVLLTPATLDTQLAAIRRGHDEYRATHPADVAEIAGVAAEAAHRKYCAASAR
;
A
#
# COMPACT_ATOMS: atom_id res chain seq x y z
N GLY A 1 -0.65 -0.17 -6.88
CA GLY A 1 -1.26 0.11 -5.58
C GLY A 1 -0.63 1.35 -5.02
N LEU A 2 -1.37 2.10 -4.24
CA LEU A 2 -0.93 3.27 -3.50
C LEU A 2 -1.00 2.91 -2.01
N ASP A 3 0.12 3.01 -1.32
CA ASP A 3 0.22 2.71 0.11
C ASP A 3 0.52 3.99 0.88
N PHE A 4 -0.24 4.26 1.95
CA PHE A 4 -0.14 5.50 2.71
C PHE A 4 1.28 5.78 3.23
N PHE A 5 2.01 4.75 3.67
CA PHE A 5 3.38 4.92 4.18
C PHE A 5 4.35 5.44 3.11
N ALA A 6 4.13 5.13 1.83
CA ALA A 6 4.98 5.58 0.73
C ALA A 6 4.84 7.10 0.49
N PHE A 7 3.82 7.73 1.07
CA PHE A 7 3.63 9.17 1.04
C PHE A 7 4.29 9.89 2.23
N ASN A 8 4.97 9.17 3.12
CA ASN A 8 5.79 9.79 4.15
C ASN A 8 7.13 10.26 3.54
N ALA A 9 7.27 11.55 3.26
CA ALA A 9 8.49 12.14 2.73
C ALA A 9 9.69 12.08 3.71
N LEU A 10 9.46 11.70 4.97
CA LEU A 10 10.51 11.45 5.96
C LEU A 10 10.98 9.98 5.95
N PHE A 11 10.28 9.11 5.23
CA PHE A 11 10.71 7.74 4.94
C PHE A 11 11.61 7.76 3.69
N PRO A 12 12.82 7.17 3.73
CA PRO A 12 13.73 7.22 2.60
C PRO A 12 13.14 6.52 1.38
N TYR A 13 13.38 7.10 0.20
CA TYR A 13 13.04 6.44 -1.05
C TYR A 13 13.77 5.10 -1.18
N PRO A 14 13.13 4.10 -1.81
CA PRO A 14 13.82 2.92 -2.30
C PRO A 14 15.03 3.32 -3.14
N SER A 15 16.12 2.55 -3.09
CA SER A 15 17.36 2.86 -3.81
C SER A 15 17.21 2.90 -5.34
N ASP A 16 16.12 2.36 -5.87
CA ASP A 16 15.77 2.28 -7.29
C ASP A 16 14.76 3.37 -7.71
N PHE A 17 14.28 4.21 -6.79
CA PHE A 17 13.46 5.36 -7.12
C PHE A 17 14.30 6.62 -7.30
N ASP A 18 13.99 7.37 -8.36
CA ASP A 18 14.67 8.62 -8.73
C ASP A 18 13.64 9.55 -9.39
N THR A 19 13.56 10.79 -8.92
CA THR A 19 12.63 11.80 -9.47
C THR A 19 12.94 12.15 -10.92
N GLU A 20 14.18 11.96 -11.37
CA GLU A 20 14.56 12.11 -12.79
C GLU A 20 13.84 11.11 -13.70
N ASN A 21 13.23 10.05 -13.15
CA ASN A 21 12.45 9.10 -13.93
C ASN A 21 11.25 9.74 -14.65
N PHE A 22 10.81 10.93 -14.22
CA PHE A 22 9.75 11.68 -14.88
C PHE A 22 10.25 12.68 -15.94
N ALA A 23 11.56 12.88 -16.07
CA ALA A 23 12.12 13.81 -17.05
C ALA A 23 12.00 13.28 -18.48
N GLU A 24 11.67 14.16 -19.44
CA GLU A 24 11.59 13.79 -20.86
C GLU A 24 12.92 13.25 -21.41
N SER A 25 14.05 13.71 -20.85
CA SER A 25 15.40 13.26 -21.21
C SER A 25 15.77 11.90 -20.65
N ARG A 26 14.98 11.32 -19.72
CA ARG A 26 15.35 10.08 -19.03
C ARG A 26 15.63 8.91 -19.97
N PRO A 27 14.85 8.64 -21.04
CA PRO A 27 15.16 7.55 -21.96
C PRO A 27 16.55 7.68 -22.59
N LEU A 28 16.98 8.91 -22.92
CA LEU A 28 18.33 9.16 -23.44
C LEU A 28 19.39 8.99 -22.35
N GLN A 29 19.15 9.50 -21.15
CA GLN A 29 20.06 9.29 -20.01
C GLN A 29 20.28 7.80 -19.73
N LEU A 30 19.22 6.99 -19.76
CA LEU A 30 19.30 5.55 -19.57
C LEU A 30 20.03 4.85 -20.74
N ALA A 31 19.80 5.28 -21.98
CA ALA A 31 20.45 4.72 -23.16
C ALA A 31 21.98 4.94 -23.15
N PHE A 32 22.44 6.06 -22.60
CA PHE A 32 23.87 6.39 -22.46
C PHE A 32 24.43 6.16 -21.06
N SER A 33 23.66 5.51 -20.18
CA SER A 33 24.07 5.25 -18.81
C SER A 33 25.12 4.14 -18.74
N VAL A 34 26.29 4.48 -18.22
CA VAL A 34 27.38 3.53 -17.97
C VAL A 34 26.94 2.49 -16.93
N THR A 35 26.19 2.90 -15.90
CA THR A 35 25.71 1.98 -14.85
C THR A 35 24.67 1.02 -15.41
N THR A 36 23.70 1.49 -16.19
CA THR A 36 22.71 0.66 -16.88
C THR A 36 23.38 -0.33 -17.84
N SER A 37 24.41 0.11 -18.57
CA SER A 37 25.20 -0.75 -19.44
C SER A 37 25.96 -1.83 -18.67
N LEU A 38 26.63 -1.45 -17.57
CA LEU A 38 27.35 -2.38 -16.71
C LEU A 38 26.41 -3.39 -16.05
N ASP A 39 25.23 -2.96 -15.60
CA ASP A 39 24.25 -3.84 -14.97
C ASP A 39 23.58 -4.76 -15.98
N SER A 40 23.32 -4.30 -17.20
CA SER A 40 22.87 -5.14 -18.32
C SER A 40 23.92 -6.20 -18.68
N TRP A 41 25.21 -5.82 -18.68
CA TRP A 41 26.31 -6.76 -18.89
C TRP A 41 26.47 -7.77 -17.75
N LYS A 42 26.41 -7.31 -16.49
CA LYS A 42 26.41 -8.19 -15.30
C LYS A 42 25.24 -9.15 -15.35
N TYR A 43 24.04 -8.66 -15.68
CA TYR A 43 22.85 -9.48 -15.86
C TYR A 43 23.10 -10.53 -16.94
N ARG A 44 23.58 -10.15 -18.12
CA ARG A 44 23.88 -11.11 -19.21
C ARG A 44 24.93 -12.16 -18.81
N LYS A 45 25.96 -11.77 -18.04
CA LYS A 45 26.97 -12.71 -17.50
C LYS A 45 26.42 -13.61 -16.40
N ARG A 46 25.46 -13.12 -15.61
CA ARG A 46 24.85 -13.81 -14.46
C ARG A 46 23.46 -14.37 -14.75
N ALA A 47 22.99 -14.33 -15.99
CA ALA A 47 21.67 -14.78 -16.44
C ALA A 47 21.43 -16.29 -16.24
N ARG A 48 22.44 -17.00 -15.75
CA ARG A 48 22.37 -18.39 -15.29
C ARG A 48 22.23 -18.51 -13.76
N ARG A 49 21.51 -17.61 -13.09
CA ARG A 49 21.01 -17.93 -11.74
C ARG A 49 19.93 -19.00 -11.91
N ALA A 50 20.14 -20.16 -11.30
CA ALA A 50 19.11 -21.20 -11.25
C ALA A 50 17.85 -20.62 -10.61
N ALA A 51 16.67 -20.92 -11.16
CA ALA A 51 15.41 -20.66 -10.48
C ALA A 51 15.44 -21.39 -9.13
N GLY A 52 15.24 -20.68 -8.01
CA GLY A 52 15.24 -21.31 -6.68
C GLY A 52 15.43 -20.37 -5.49
N ASP A 53 16.26 -19.33 -5.59
CA ASP A 53 16.72 -18.63 -4.37
C ASP A 53 15.85 -17.43 -3.93
N CYS A 54 15.15 -16.75 -4.84
CA CYS A 54 14.31 -15.59 -4.48
C CYS A 54 13.14 -15.33 -5.42
N CYS A 55 13.28 -15.75 -6.69
CA CYS A 55 12.58 -15.13 -7.78
C CYS A 55 12.23 -16.16 -8.88
N LEU A 56 11.06 -16.00 -9.48
CA LEU A 56 10.58 -16.68 -10.68
C LEU A 56 11.47 -16.35 -11.89
N SER A 57 11.36 -17.16 -12.95
CA SER A 57 12.13 -16.97 -14.20
C SER A 57 11.86 -15.62 -14.88
N ASN A 58 10.73 -14.99 -14.61
CA ASN A 58 10.37 -13.65 -15.07
C ASN A 58 10.88 -12.53 -14.15
N GLY A 59 11.69 -12.84 -13.13
CA GLY A 59 12.26 -11.87 -12.19
C GLY A 59 11.34 -11.46 -11.03
N ALA A 60 10.08 -11.88 -11.01
CA ALA A 60 9.18 -11.62 -9.89
C ALA A 60 9.61 -12.44 -8.67
N ARG A 61 9.56 -11.88 -7.45
CA ARG A 61 9.82 -12.66 -6.23
C ARG A 61 8.79 -13.77 -6.06
N TYR A 62 9.19 -14.90 -5.46
CA TYR A 62 8.21 -15.90 -5.04
C TYR A 62 7.25 -15.26 -4.03
N PRO A 63 5.93 -15.38 -4.22
CA PRO A 63 4.97 -14.84 -3.26
C PRO A 63 5.10 -15.60 -1.95
N ASN A 64 4.92 -14.88 -0.84
CA ASN A 64 4.69 -15.53 0.45
C ASN A 64 3.49 -16.46 0.30
N ARG A 65 3.64 -17.70 0.73
CA ARG A 65 2.52 -18.64 0.80
C ARG A 65 1.98 -18.59 2.24
N PRO A 66 0.67 -18.38 2.45
CA PRO A 66 0.12 -18.22 3.79
C PRO A 66 0.33 -19.45 4.67
N ASP A 67 0.41 -20.65 4.07
CA ASP A 67 0.73 -21.90 4.77
C ASP A 67 2.07 -21.89 5.53
N GLN A 68 3.02 -21.04 5.13
CA GLN A 68 4.30 -20.83 5.82
C GLN A 68 4.14 -20.25 7.23
N PHE A 69 3.02 -19.59 7.50
CA PHE A 69 2.75 -18.90 8.76
C PHE A 69 1.73 -19.64 9.63
N VAL A 70 1.36 -20.88 9.29
CA VAL A 70 0.51 -21.70 10.16
C VAL A 70 1.17 -21.86 11.53
N GLY A 71 0.40 -21.66 12.60
CA GLY A 71 0.91 -21.57 13.97
C GLY A 71 1.50 -20.21 14.36
N HIS A 72 1.81 -19.33 13.41
CA HIS A 72 2.58 -18.09 13.63
C HIS A 72 1.99 -16.84 12.98
N TYR A 73 0.75 -16.89 12.47
CA TYR A 73 0.11 -15.71 11.87
C TYR A 73 0.10 -14.53 12.84
N ARG A 74 -0.28 -14.76 14.11
CA ARG A 74 -0.42 -13.69 15.09
C ARG A 74 0.89 -12.97 15.34
N SER A 75 1.95 -13.71 15.66
CA SER A 75 3.29 -13.13 15.85
C SER A 75 3.84 -12.46 14.59
N HIS A 76 3.55 -13.00 13.39
CA HIS A 76 3.95 -12.38 12.14
C HIS A 76 3.21 -11.05 11.86
N PHE A 77 1.90 -10.99 12.13
CA PHE A 77 1.12 -9.76 12.10
C PHE A 77 1.70 -8.70 13.04
N MET A 78 1.91 -9.05 14.32
CA MET A 78 2.47 -8.13 15.30
C MET A 78 3.87 -7.63 14.91
N SER A 79 4.69 -8.49 14.30
CA SER A 79 6.00 -8.11 13.78
C SER A 79 5.89 -7.08 12.64
N SER A 80 4.97 -7.29 11.70
CA SER A 80 4.67 -6.35 10.62
C SER A 80 4.18 -5.01 11.17
N GLU A 81 3.17 -5.04 12.05
CA GLU A 81 2.59 -3.86 12.72
C GLU A 81 3.65 -3.01 13.43
N ARG A 82 4.52 -3.69 14.18
CA ARG A 82 5.67 -3.08 14.87
C ARG A 82 6.65 -2.43 13.90
N MET A 83 7.00 -3.10 12.81
CA MET A 83 7.91 -2.55 11.79
C MET A 83 7.30 -1.29 11.16
N TYR A 84 6.00 -1.27 10.86
CA TYR A 84 5.35 -0.07 10.34
C TYR A 84 5.40 1.10 11.33
N LEU A 85 5.15 0.84 12.62
CA LEU A 85 5.24 1.86 13.68
C LEU A 85 6.65 2.41 13.83
N LEU A 86 7.67 1.54 13.81
CA LEU A 86 9.06 1.92 14.04
C LEU A 86 9.69 2.59 12.81
N GLU A 87 9.50 2.02 11.63
CA GLU A 87 10.34 2.35 10.47
C GLU A 87 9.62 3.15 9.39
N LYS A 88 8.30 2.99 9.24
CA LYS A 88 7.57 3.53 8.07
C LYS A 88 6.72 4.74 8.39
N TYR A 89 5.85 4.63 9.40
CA TYR A 89 4.88 5.67 9.72
C TYR A 89 5.48 6.86 10.43
N LEU A 90 6.37 6.62 11.39
CA LEU A 90 6.97 7.69 12.20
C LEU A 90 8.51 7.57 12.25
N PRO A 91 9.26 7.40 11.15
CA PRO A 91 10.68 7.06 11.18
C PRO A 91 11.52 7.92 12.13
N SER A 92 12.48 7.30 12.84
CA SER A 92 13.49 8.01 13.61
C SER A 92 14.42 8.81 12.69
N PRO A 93 15.04 9.92 13.18
CA PRO A 93 14.89 10.49 14.52
C PRO A 93 13.70 11.45 14.67
N GLY A 94 13.04 11.83 13.56
CA GLY A 94 12.01 12.87 13.57
C GLY A 94 10.67 12.42 14.15
N CYS A 95 10.38 11.12 14.15
CA CYS A 95 9.15 10.54 14.69
C CYS A 95 7.88 11.22 14.18
N ALA A 96 7.88 11.56 12.90
CA ALA A 96 6.83 12.33 12.26
C ALA A 96 6.43 11.71 10.92
N PHE A 97 5.25 12.11 10.47
CA PHE A 97 4.74 11.83 9.14
C PHE A 97 4.47 13.14 8.43
N SER A 98 5.01 13.30 7.21
CA SER A 98 4.79 14.49 6.39
C SER A 98 4.71 14.11 4.92
N PHE A 99 3.79 14.71 4.17
CA PHE A 99 3.80 14.63 2.71
C PHE A 99 4.93 15.48 2.09
N ALA A 100 5.39 16.50 2.82
CA ALA A 100 6.47 17.39 2.41
C ALA A 100 7.79 16.97 3.06
N GLY A 101 8.79 16.71 2.24
CA GLY A 101 10.16 16.40 2.63
C GLY A 101 11.02 17.67 2.80
N ARG A 102 12.32 17.45 2.98
CA ARG A 102 13.30 18.55 3.03
C ARG A 102 13.46 19.18 1.65
N LYS A 103 13.58 20.51 1.58
CA LYS A 103 13.75 21.31 0.34
C LYS A 103 12.55 21.29 -0.64
N HIS A 104 11.32 21.29 -0.11
CA HIS A 104 10.07 21.39 -0.89
C HIS A 104 9.70 20.19 -1.79
N ALA A 105 10.42 19.07 -1.74
CA ALA A 105 9.99 17.85 -2.41
C ALA A 105 8.75 17.27 -1.69
N SER A 106 7.64 17.09 -2.40
CA SER A 106 6.39 16.54 -1.86
C SER A 106 6.08 15.20 -2.52
N THR A 107 5.77 14.17 -1.74
CA THR A 107 5.33 12.86 -2.26
C THR A 107 4.01 12.97 -3.04
N LEU A 108 3.20 14.00 -2.75
CA LEU A 108 2.01 14.32 -3.54
C LEU A 108 2.35 14.94 -4.90
N ASP A 109 3.47 15.66 -5.03
CA ASP A 109 3.92 16.17 -6.32
C ASP A 109 4.49 15.05 -7.20
N GLU A 110 5.04 13.99 -6.61
CA GLU A 110 5.47 12.79 -7.34
C GLU A 110 4.27 12.02 -7.90
N LEU A 111 3.19 11.87 -7.12
CA LEU A 111 1.91 11.35 -7.60
C LEU A 111 1.39 12.19 -8.78
N ARG A 112 1.45 13.51 -8.65
CA ARG A 112 1.04 14.44 -9.70
C ARG A 112 1.88 14.25 -10.96
N ALA A 113 3.21 14.18 -10.83
CA ALA A 113 4.13 13.96 -11.95
C ALA A 113 3.85 12.63 -12.67
N MET A 114 3.59 11.55 -11.91
CA MET A 114 3.23 10.25 -12.48
C MET A 114 1.92 10.33 -13.29
N MET A 115 0.87 10.98 -12.76
CA MET A 115 -0.41 11.14 -13.46
C MET A 115 -0.28 12.03 -14.70
N ALA A 116 0.45 13.13 -14.60
CA ALA A 116 0.72 14.03 -15.71
C ALA A 116 1.45 13.30 -16.85
N LEU A 117 2.50 12.53 -16.52
CA LEU A 117 3.22 11.70 -17.48
C LEU A 117 2.30 10.67 -18.14
N ALA A 118 1.44 10.01 -17.35
CA ALA A 118 0.49 9.03 -17.88
C ALA A 118 -0.50 9.67 -18.88
N HIS A 119 -1.04 10.86 -18.57
CA HIS A 119 -1.89 11.59 -19.51
C HIS A 119 -1.13 12.00 -20.78
N ALA A 120 0.07 12.59 -20.64
CA ALA A 120 0.89 13.04 -21.75
C ALA A 120 1.28 11.90 -22.70
N LYS A 121 1.49 10.69 -22.16
CA LYS A 121 1.87 9.49 -22.93
C LYS A 121 0.70 8.57 -23.28
N ASN A 122 -0.54 8.99 -23.07
CA ASN A 122 -1.74 8.17 -23.32
C ASN A 122 -1.73 6.81 -22.61
N ILE A 123 -1.16 6.74 -21.41
CA ILE A 123 -1.10 5.50 -20.61
C ILE A 123 -2.44 5.31 -19.90
N ALA A 124 -3.03 4.12 -20.06
CA ALA A 124 -4.26 3.73 -19.38
C ALA A 124 -3.99 3.37 -17.90
N LEU A 125 -3.71 4.38 -17.08
CA LEU A 125 -3.42 4.21 -15.66
C LEU A 125 -4.68 3.83 -14.86
N LYS A 126 -4.57 2.84 -13.99
CA LYS A 126 -5.58 2.47 -12.99
C LYS A 126 -4.92 2.46 -11.62
N LEU A 127 -5.52 3.18 -10.67
CA LEU A 127 -5.00 3.37 -9.34
C LEU A 127 -5.85 2.58 -8.35
N PHE A 128 -5.23 2.13 -7.26
CA PHE A 128 -5.97 1.53 -6.16
C PHE A 128 -5.27 1.75 -4.83
N VAL A 129 -6.03 1.93 -3.76
CA VAL A 129 -5.55 1.85 -2.37
C VAL A 129 -5.58 0.39 -1.94
N SER A 130 -4.44 -0.10 -1.44
CA SER A 130 -4.26 -1.52 -1.08
C SER A 130 -5.23 -1.98 0.03
N PRO A 131 -5.75 -3.22 -0.03
CA PRO A 131 -6.58 -3.79 1.02
C PRO A 131 -5.74 -4.34 2.17
N SER A 132 -4.94 -3.51 2.86
CA SER A 132 -4.32 -3.97 4.10
C SER A 132 -5.38 -4.44 5.10
N HIS A 133 -5.00 -5.39 5.94
CA HIS A 133 -5.89 -5.94 6.96
C HIS A 133 -6.37 -4.85 7.92
N ALA A 134 -7.55 -5.02 8.51
CA ALA A 134 -8.15 -4.09 9.46
C ALA A 134 -7.20 -3.68 10.60
N ARG A 135 -6.40 -4.64 11.07
CA ARG A 135 -5.34 -4.41 12.06
C ARG A 135 -4.31 -3.37 11.62
N GLN A 136 -3.96 -3.28 10.34
CA GLN A 136 -3.04 -2.25 9.84
C GLN A 136 -3.66 -0.85 9.93
N TRP A 137 -4.98 -0.73 9.76
CA TRP A 137 -5.69 0.54 9.94
C TRP A 137 -5.75 0.94 11.42
N GLU A 138 -5.85 -0.01 12.35
CA GLU A 138 -5.66 0.26 13.78
C GLU A 138 -4.23 0.71 14.11
N VAL A 139 -3.21 0.19 13.40
CA VAL A 139 -1.83 0.68 13.55
C VAL A 139 -1.73 2.15 13.12
N VAL A 140 -2.31 2.52 11.98
CA VAL A 140 -2.38 3.93 11.53
C VAL A 140 -3.08 4.81 12.57
N ALA A 141 -4.21 4.34 13.13
CA ALA A 141 -4.94 5.05 14.17
C ALA A 141 -4.11 5.19 15.46
N SER A 142 -3.44 4.13 15.90
CA SER A 142 -2.59 4.12 17.10
C SER A 142 -1.34 4.98 16.96
N ALA A 143 -0.86 5.17 15.73
CA ALA A 143 0.20 6.12 15.40
C ALA A 143 -0.25 7.59 15.38
N GLY A 144 -1.55 7.87 15.62
CA GLY A 144 -2.12 9.22 15.53
C GLY A 144 -2.32 9.73 14.10
N LEU A 145 -2.20 8.85 13.10
CA LEU A 145 -2.16 9.22 11.68
C LEU A 145 -3.53 9.13 10.98
N TRP A 146 -4.61 8.80 11.71
CA TRP A 146 -5.93 8.59 11.12
C TRP A 146 -6.44 9.77 10.29
N ALA A 147 -6.29 10.99 10.81
CA ALA A 147 -6.68 12.20 10.10
C ALA A 147 -5.83 12.43 8.84
N GLN A 148 -4.52 12.19 8.91
CA GLN A 148 -3.62 12.29 7.76
C GLN A 148 -3.91 11.22 6.70
N TRP A 149 -4.30 10.01 7.12
CA TRP A 149 -4.71 8.95 6.21
C TRP A 149 -6.02 9.27 5.47
N GLN A 150 -7.00 9.86 6.17
CA GLN A 150 -8.21 10.37 5.51
C GLN A 150 -7.89 11.52 4.56
N GLN A 151 -7.02 12.46 4.98
CA GLN A 151 -6.59 13.56 4.13
C GLN A 151 -5.86 13.07 2.89
N TRP A 152 -4.99 12.07 3.02
CA TRP A 152 -4.29 11.46 1.90
C TRP A 152 -5.28 10.98 0.83
N LYS A 153 -6.36 10.28 1.20
CA LYS A 153 -7.40 9.86 0.24
C LYS A 153 -8.08 11.04 -0.45
N ARG A 154 -8.31 12.15 0.26
CA ARG A 154 -8.82 13.40 -0.35
C ARG A 154 -7.85 13.96 -1.37
N GLU A 155 -6.55 13.98 -1.04
CA GLU A 155 -5.50 14.41 -1.97
C GLU A 155 -5.42 13.51 -3.20
N LEU A 156 -5.56 12.19 -3.07
CA LEU A 156 -5.59 11.28 -4.21
C LEU A 156 -6.71 11.64 -5.20
N VAL A 157 -7.93 11.86 -4.71
CA VAL A 157 -9.09 12.22 -5.55
C VAL A 157 -8.91 13.62 -6.16
N ARG A 158 -8.44 14.59 -5.36
CA ARG A 158 -8.22 15.97 -5.79
C ARG A 158 -7.17 16.04 -6.91
N ILE A 159 -5.99 15.46 -6.69
CA ILE A 159 -4.87 15.50 -7.65
C ILE A 159 -5.26 14.80 -8.96
N ASN A 160 -5.93 13.65 -8.86
CA ASN A 160 -6.41 12.92 -10.04
C ASN A 160 -7.41 13.75 -10.87
N GLY A 161 -8.32 14.47 -10.21
CA GLY A 161 -9.25 15.39 -10.88
C GLY A 161 -8.53 16.58 -11.55
N GLU A 162 -7.57 17.18 -10.86
CA GLU A 162 -6.81 18.33 -11.37
C GLU A 162 -5.95 17.98 -12.59
N GLU A 163 -5.22 16.87 -12.55
CA GLU A 163 -4.36 16.46 -13.68
C GLU A 163 -5.18 16.04 -14.90
N ALA A 164 -6.35 15.43 -14.68
CA ALA A 164 -7.28 15.13 -15.75
C ALA A 164 -7.84 16.39 -16.40
N ALA A 165 -8.24 17.39 -15.61
CA ALA A 165 -8.71 18.68 -16.11
C ALA A 165 -7.62 19.40 -16.91
N ARG A 166 -6.38 19.43 -16.40
CA ARG A 166 -5.21 20.00 -17.11
C ARG A 166 -4.93 19.32 -18.44
N ALA A 167 -5.12 18.00 -18.51
CA ALA A 167 -4.93 17.22 -19.71
C ALA A 167 -6.13 17.23 -20.67
N GLY A 168 -7.26 17.86 -20.29
CA GLY A 168 -8.52 17.80 -21.06
C GLY A 168 -9.07 16.37 -21.17
N ARG A 169 -8.91 15.54 -20.13
CA ARG A 169 -9.26 14.12 -20.09
C ARG A 169 -10.11 13.78 -18.86
N ASN A 170 -10.61 12.55 -18.83
CA ASN A 170 -11.25 12.00 -17.64
C ASN A 170 -10.22 11.60 -16.57
N PRO A 171 -10.53 11.74 -15.28
CA PRO A 171 -9.72 11.20 -14.19
C PRO A 171 -9.48 9.70 -14.35
N PHE A 172 -8.31 9.23 -13.91
CA PHE A 172 -8.01 7.80 -13.91
C PHE A 172 -8.93 7.07 -12.91
N PRO A 173 -9.37 5.83 -13.19
CA PRO A 173 -10.07 5.04 -12.19
C PRO A 173 -9.22 4.86 -10.93
N LEU A 174 -9.76 5.27 -9.78
CA LEU A 174 -9.13 5.14 -8.47
C LEU A 174 -10.01 4.28 -7.57
N TRP A 175 -9.59 3.05 -7.30
CA TRP A 175 -10.32 2.10 -6.46
C TRP A 175 -9.84 2.15 -5.00
N ASP A 176 -10.77 2.08 -4.06
CA ASP A 176 -10.47 1.93 -2.65
C ASP A 176 -10.87 0.54 -2.16
N PHE A 177 -9.87 -0.30 -1.88
CA PHE A 177 -10.06 -1.62 -1.28
C PHE A 177 -9.75 -1.63 0.22
N SER A 178 -9.41 -0.48 0.80
CA SER A 178 -9.08 -0.37 2.23
C SER A 178 -10.32 -0.23 3.11
N GLY A 179 -10.08 -0.13 4.42
CA GLY A 179 -11.13 -0.01 5.43
C GLY A 179 -11.46 -1.35 6.08
N TYR A 180 -12.67 -1.44 6.62
CA TYR A 180 -13.18 -2.57 7.38
C TYR A 180 -14.36 -3.14 6.61
N ASN A 181 -14.15 -4.28 5.96
CA ASN A 181 -15.11 -4.95 5.10
C ASN A 181 -14.96 -6.47 5.24
N ALA A 182 -15.85 -7.22 4.59
CA ALA A 182 -15.91 -8.69 4.69
C ALA A 182 -14.59 -9.43 4.35
N ILE A 183 -13.65 -8.79 3.64
CA ILE A 183 -12.33 -9.37 3.33
C ILE A 183 -11.27 -8.86 4.31
N THR A 184 -11.22 -7.56 4.57
CA THR A 184 -10.12 -6.94 5.35
C THR A 184 -10.22 -7.22 6.84
N THR A 185 -11.36 -7.72 7.33
CA THR A 185 -11.57 -8.13 8.74
C THR A 185 -11.48 -9.65 8.92
N GLU A 186 -10.74 -10.35 8.07
CA GLU A 186 -10.48 -11.80 8.24
C GLU A 186 -9.94 -12.10 9.65
N ALA A 187 -10.48 -13.11 10.33
CA ALA A 187 -9.99 -13.45 11.65
C ALA A 187 -8.52 -13.91 11.60
N VAL A 188 -7.66 -13.28 12.39
CA VAL A 188 -6.26 -13.71 12.54
C VAL A 188 -6.21 -14.90 13.50
N PRO A 189 -5.69 -16.07 13.08
CA PRO A 189 -5.56 -17.23 13.96
C PRO A 189 -4.74 -16.91 15.22
N ARG A 190 -5.09 -17.56 16.34
CA ARG A 190 -4.30 -17.44 17.58
C ARG A 190 -2.91 -18.02 17.37
N GLU A 191 -1.93 -17.52 18.13
CA GLU A 191 -0.59 -18.12 18.13
C GLU A 191 -0.67 -19.60 18.52
N GLY A 192 0.04 -20.45 17.77
CA GLY A 192 0.02 -21.90 17.92
C GLY A 192 -1.14 -22.62 17.21
N ASP A 193 -2.06 -21.91 16.54
CA ASP A 193 -3.13 -22.56 15.77
C ASP A 193 -2.57 -23.23 14.48
N LEU A 194 -2.52 -24.57 14.51
CA LEU A 194 -2.02 -25.39 13.40
C LEU A 194 -3.09 -25.77 12.37
N GLN A 195 -4.36 -25.45 12.62
CA GLN A 195 -5.49 -25.90 11.80
C GLN A 195 -6.01 -24.79 10.89
N THR A 196 -6.08 -23.56 11.41
CA THR A 196 -6.65 -22.43 10.68
C THR A 196 -5.64 -21.84 9.71
N ARG A 197 -6.07 -21.62 8.46
CA ARG A 197 -5.27 -20.97 7.41
C ARG A 197 -5.96 -19.69 6.99
N MET A 198 -5.22 -18.58 6.97
CA MET A 198 -5.72 -17.35 6.38
C MET A 198 -5.81 -17.50 4.87
N ARG A 199 -6.90 -16.99 4.30
CA ARG A 199 -7.21 -17.01 2.88
C ARG A 199 -6.61 -15.82 2.16
N TRP A 200 -6.57 -14.66 2.81
CA TRP A 200 -6.29 -13.39 2.12
C TRP A 200 -4.96 -12.75 2.49
N TYR A 201 -4.44 -13.02 3.68
CA TYR A 201 -3.29 -12.30 4.23
C TYR A 201 -2.11 -13.21 4.61
N SER A 202 -0.90 -12.69 4.42
CA SER A 202 0.30 -13.23 5.07
C SER A 202 0.64 -12.45 6.34
N ASP A 203 0.50 -11.13 6.32
CA ASP A 203 0.63 -10.26 7.50
C ASP A 203 -0.40 -9.11 7.47
N SER A 204 -0.31 -8.17 8.41
CA SER A 204 -1.23 -7.04 8.51
C SER A 204 -1.28 -6.15 7.25
N SER A 205 -0.19 -6.05 6.49
CA SER A 205 -0.10 -5.19 5.31
C SER A 205 -0.09 -5.96 3.99
N HIS A 206 0.50 -7.17 3.97
CA HIS A 206 0.68 -7.96 2.76
C HIS A 206 -0.41 -9.01 2.59
N TYR A 207 -1.02 -9.00 1.42
CA TYR A 207 -2.02 -9.96 0.98
C TYR A 207 -1.45 -10.95 -0.03
N VAL A 208 -2.08 -12.12 -0.11
CA VAL A 208 -1.61 -13.24 -0.94
C VAL A 208 -2.18 -13.15 -2.36
N PRO A 209 -1.63 -13.90 -3.33
CA PRO A 209 -2.10 -13.85 -4.73
C PRO A 209 -3.59 -14.08 -4.92
N ALA A 210 -4.24 -14.84 -4.03
CA ALA A 210 -5.68 -15.06 -4.05
C ALA A 210 -6.46 -13.74 -3.90
N LEU A 211 -6.09 -12.86 -2.96
CA LEU A 211 -6.73 -11.54 -2.85
C LEU A 211 -6.34 -10.63 -4.01
N GLY A 212 -5.07 -10.71 -4.46
CA GLY A 212 -4.61 -9.97 -5.63
C GLY A 212 -5.45 -10.26 -6.88
N ARG A 213 -5.88 -11.52 -7.07
CA ARG A 213 -6.77 -11.89 -8.17
C ARG A 213 -8.14 -11.22 -8.07
N VAL A 214 -8.74 -11.19 -6.87
CA VAL A 214 -10.03 -10.52 -6.62
C VAL A 214 -9.95 -9.02 -6.94
N ILE A 215 -8.86 -8.35 -6.52
CA ILE A 215 -8.62 -6.93 -6.84
C ILE A 215 -8.57 -6.72 -8.35
N LEU A 216 -7.80 -7.55 -9.08
CA LEU A 216 -7.67 -7.45 -10.52
C LEU A 216 -9.01 -7.71 -11.23
N ASP A 217 -9.73 -8.75 -10.83
CA ASP A 217 -11.04 -9.07 -11.41
C ASP A 217 -12.02 -7.90 -11.21
N LYS A 218 -12.05 -7.26 -10.02
CA LYS A 218 -12.87 -6.06 -9.76
C LYS A 218 -12.44 -4.87 -10.62
N MET A 219 -11.15 -4.58 -10.73
CA MET A 219 -10.63 -3.41 -11.45
C MET A 219 -10.77 -3.51 -12.98
N PHE A 220 -10.81 -4.73 -13.52
CA PHE A 220 -10.80 -4.98 -14.96
C PHE A 220 -12.14 -5.54 -15.50
N ALA A 221 -13.18 -5.64 -14.67
CA ALA A 221 -14.49 -6.11 -15.10
C ALA A 221 -15.22 -5.13 -16.05
N GLN A 222 -15.14 -5.35 -17.38
CA GLN A 222 -16.06 -4.85 -18.43
C GLN A 222 -15.98 -5.70 -19.73
N PRO A 223 -17.08 -5.82 -20.50
CA PRO A 223 -18.04 -6.92 -20.39
C PRO A 223 -17.49 -8.22 -21.02
N VAL A 224 -16.83 -9.06 -20.23
CA VAL A 224 -16.51 -10.43 -20.65
C VAL A 224 -17.39 -11.36 -19.84
N SER A 225 -18.42 -11.86 -20.52
CA SER A 225 -19.11 -13.13 -20.28
C SER A 225 -18.95 -13.70 -18.88
N ALA A 226 -20.02 -13.59 -18.08
CA ALA A 226 -20.43 -14.54 -17.05
C ALA A 226 -19.42 -15.65 -16.75
N SER A 227 -18.37 -15.31 -16.00
CA SER A 227 -17.69 -16.28 -15.16
C SER A 227 -18.14 -15.95 -13.74
N ASN A 228 -18.45 -16.99 -12.97
CA ASN A 228 -19.08 -16.94 -11.64
C ASN A 228 -18.24 -16.22 -10.54
N ILE A 229 -17.32 -15.34 -10.92
CA ILE A 229 -16.42 -14.60 -10.03
C ILE A 229 -17.07 -13.29 -9.56
N ALA A 230 -17.75 -12.53 -10.44
CA ALA A 230 -18.38 -11.26 -10.05
C ALA A 230 -19.44 -11.44 -8.94
N SER A 231 -20.15 -12.56 -8.94
CA SER A 231 -21.12 -12.94 -7.91
C SER A 231 -20.50 -13.36 -6.56
N SER A 232 -19.18 -13.46 -6.47
CA SER A 232 -18.45 -13.95 -5.28
C SER A 232 -17.64 -12.86 -4.56
N ILE A 233 -17.54 -11.65 -5.13
CA ILE A 233 -16.85 -10.53 -4.49
C ILE A 233 -17.89 -9.77 -3.66
N PRO A 234 -17.67 -9.58 -2.34
CA PRO A 234 -18.56 -8.78 -1.51
C PRO A 234 -18.80 -7.38 -2.09
N ASP A 235 -20.03 -6.89 -1.99
CA ASP A 235 -20.42 -5.57 -2.50
C ASP A 235 -19.69 -4.42 -1.78
N ASP A 236 -19.29 -4.64 -0.53
CA ASP A 236 -18.52 -3.71 0.31
C ASP A 236 -17.01 -3.72 -0.01
N PHE A 237 -16.55 -4.55 -0.96
CA PHE A 237 -15.15 -4.64 -1.36
C PHE A 237 -14.87 -3.98 -2.73
N GLY A 238 -14.06 -2.92 -2.68
CA GLY A 238 -13.62 -2.16 -3.85
C GLY A 238 -14.62 -1.10 -4.28
N VAL A 239 -14.43 0.12 -3.77
CA VAL A 239 -15.28 1.28 -4.09
C VAL A 239 -14.53 2.22 -5.03
N LEU A 240 -15.17 2.66 -6.12
CA LEU A 240 -14.59 3.65 -7.00
C LEU A 240 -14.63 5.03 -6.34
N LEU A 241 -13.48 5.65 -6.10
CA LEU A 241 -13.35 6.98 -5.53
C LEU A 241 -13.49 8.06 -6.59
N THR A 242 -14.42 8.97 -6.34
CA THR A 242 -14.69 10.19 -7.08
C THR A 242 -15.01 11.30 -6.08
N PRO A 243 -15.07 12.58 -6.47
CA PRO A 243 -15.57 13.62 -5.59
C PRO A 243 -16.96 13.30 -4.99
N ALA A 244 -17.82 12.57 -5.72
CA ALA A 244 -19.16 12.21 -5.28
C ALA A 244 -19.21 11.02 -4.30
N THR A 245 -18.24 10.10 -4.36
CA THR A 245 -18.25 8.87 -3.55
C THR A 245 -17.32 8.92 -2.34
N LEU A 246 -16.37 9.87 -2.34
CA LEU A 246 -15.30 9.96 -1.34
C LEU A 246 -15.82 10.11 0.09
N ASP A 247 -16.70 11.08 0.37
CA ASP A 247 -17.16 11.33 1.73
C ASP A 247 -18.02 10.19 2.28
N THR A 248 -18.86 9.59 1.42
CA THR A 248 -19.62 8.38 1.76
C THR A 248 -18.69 7.22 2.12
N GLN A 249 -17.62 7.02 1.34
CA GLN A 249 -16.64 5.98 1.62
C GLN A 249 -15.86 6.25 2.91
N LEU A 250 -15.42 7.49 3.15
CA LEU A 250 -14.75 7.87 4.39
C LEU A 250 -15.66 7.70 5.61
N ALA A 251 -16.96 7.98 5.47
CA ALA A 251 -17.95 7.74 6.53
C ALA A 251 -18.18 6.25 6.78
N ALA A 252 -18.25 5.42 5.73
CA ALA A 252 -18.37 3.97 5.85
C ALA A 252 -17.17 3.35 6.57
N ILE A 253 -15.95 3.77 6.21
CA ILE A 253 -14.72 3.33 6.87
C ILE A 253 -14.71 3.73 8.35
N ARG A 254 -15.20 4.93 8.68
CA ARG A 254 -15.27 5.39 10.08
C ARG A 254 -16.25 4.54 10.91
N ARG A 255 -17.41 4.20 10.34
CA ARG A 255 -18.35 3.27 11.01
C ARG A 255 -17.73 1.88 11.19
N GLY A 256 -17.08 1.36 10.15
CA GLY A 256 -16.39 0.08 10.23
C GLY A 256 -15.22 0.09 11.23
N HIS A 257 -14.56 1.24 11.41
CA HIS A 257 -13.54 1.45 12.44
C HIS A 257 -14.13 1.30 13.84
N ASP A 258 -15.24 1.99 14.11
CA ASP A 258 -15.92 1.93 15.40
C ASP A 258 -16.47 0.53 15.69
N GLU A 259 -17.06 -0.13 14.68
CA GLU A 259 -17.60 -1.49 14.77
C GLU A 259 -16.50 -2.53 15.02
N TYR A 260 -15.38 -2.45 14.29
CA TYR A 260 -14.24 -3.34 14.50
C TYR A 260 -13.71 -3.23 15.92
N ARG A 261 -13.63 -2.00 16.47
CA ARG A 261 -13.21 -1.79 17.85
C ARG A 261 -14.16 -2.37 18.89
N ALA A 262 -15.47 -2.28 18.64
CA ALA A 262 -16.47 -2.84 19.52
C ALA A 262 -16.47 -4.39 19.49
N THR A 263 -16.22 -4.98 18.32
CA THR A 263 -16.33 -6.44 18.11
C THR A 263 -15.01 -7.20 18.25
N HIS A 264 -13.86 -6.52 18.13
CA HIS A 264 -12.51 -7.10 18.24
C HIS A 264 -11.66 -6.41 19.31
N PRO A 265 -12.14 -6.24 20.56
CA PRO A 265 -11.41 -5.49 21.59
C PRO A 265 -10.05 -6.09 21.92
N ALA A 266 -9.87 -7.41 21.80
CA ALA A 266 -8.59 -8.07 22.02
C ALA A 266 -7.54 -7.68 20.96
N ASP A 267 -7.93 -7.54 19.69
CA ASP A 267 -7.04 -7.11 18.62
C ASP A 267 -6.61 -5.66 18.83
N VAL A 268 -7.56 -4.79 19.18
CA VAL A 268 -7.29 -3.39 19.48
C VAL A 268 -6.34 -3.23 20.66
N ALA A 269 -6.57 -3.97 21.74
CA ALA A 269 -5.72 -3.93 22.93
C ALA A 269 -4.29 -4.39 22.63
N GLU A 270 -4.13 -5.45 21.83
CA GLU A 270 -2.82 -5.95 21.43
C GLU A 270 -2.06 -4.95 20.56
N ILE A 271 -2.72 -4.34 19.58
CA ILE A 271 -2.12 -3.33 18.69
C ILE A 271 -1.72 -2.08 19.48
N ALA A 272 -2.56 -1.65 20.43
CA ALA A 272 -2.22 -0.56 21.35
C ALA A 272 -0.97 -0.90 22.19
N GLY A 273 -0.84 -2.15 22.64
CA GLY A 273 0.36 -2.65 23.32
C GLY A 273 1.61 -2.59 22.43
N VAL A 274 1.51 -3.03 21.18
CA VAL A 274 2.60 -2.94 20.18
C VAL A 274 2.99 -1.48 19.93
N ALA A 275 2.02 -0.58 19.82
CA ALA A 275 2.26 0.86 19.65
C ALA A 275 2.98 1.48 20.84
N ALA A 276 2.55 1.16 22.07
CA ALA A 276 3.21 1.62 23.28
C ALA A 276 4.66 1.10 23.36
N GLU A 277 4.87 -0.18 23.07
CA GLU A 277 6.21 -0.78 23.07
C GLU A 277 7.12 -0.13 22.00
N ALA A 278 6.59 0.12 20.80
CA ALA A 278 7.30 0.81 19.74
C ALA A 278 7.69 2.24 20.18
N ALA A 279 6.78 2.98 20.81
CA ALA A 279 7.04 4.33 21.30
C ALA A 279 8.15 4.35 22.37
N HIS A 280 8.18 3.37 23.28
CA HIS A 280 9.24 3.26 24.31
C HIS A 280 10.62 2.94 23.74
N ARG A 281 10.71 2.14 22.68
CA ARG A 281 11.99 1.76 22.06
C ARG A 281 12.54 2.82 21.11
N LYS A 282 11.69 3.76 20.67
CA LYS A 282 12.02 4.68 19.59
C LYS A 282 12.84 5.85 20.08
N TYR A 283 13.99 6.05 19.46
CA TYR A 283 14.74 7.29 19.63
C TYR A 283 14.11 8.38 18.77
N CYS A 284 13.34 9.25 19.42
CA CYS A 284 12.85 10.49 18.82
C CYS A 284 13.74 11.61 19.33
N ALA A 285 14.44 12.30 18.43
CA ALA A 285 15.08 13.55 18.82
C ALA A 285 13.96 14.48 19.28
N ALA A 286 14.02 14.94 20.54
CA ALA A 286 13.13 15.98 21.01
C ALA A 286 13.22 17.11 19.97
N SER A 287 12.09 17.46 19.36
CA SER A 287 12.03 18.50 18.36
C SER A 287 12.74 19.73 18.93
N ALA A 288 13.88 20.08 18.34
CA ALA A 288 14.47 21.38 18.56
C ALA A 288 13.38 22.38 18.13
N ARG A 289 12.76 22.99 19.14
CA ARG A 289 11.71 24.00 18.99
C ARG A 289 12.23 25.18 18.18
#